data_AF-A0A2M6U7M7-F1
#
_entry.id   AF-A0A2M6U7M7-F1
#
_cell.length_a   1.000
_cell.length_b   1.000
_cell.length_c   1.000
_cell.angle_alpha   90.00
_cell.angle_beta   90.00
_cell.angle_gamma   90.00
#
_symmetry.space_group_name_H-M   'P 1'
#
loop_
_entity.id
_entity.type
_entity.pdbx_description
1 polymer ?
#
loop_
_entity_poly.entity_id
_entity_poly.type
_entity_poly.pdbx_seq_one_letter_code
_entity_poly.pdbx_strand_id
1 'polypeptide(L)'
;MVGLDQYFGTHTGNLKIYVGPFKVGSGSFTSFNSNFAAFTGSYNAFGSSGAFTIAIQLLHAQNASSGTCKVTLNNSTDASAAYTVAGDKFSLQTNLNPTPIDIYVSQGGTQFDGVSGHNLWIGQWS
;
A
#
# COMPACT_ATOMS: atom_id res chain seq x y z
N MET A 1 17.16 -8.86 2.04
CA MET A 1 16.38 -9.59 1.03
C MET A 1 15.25 -8.65 0.64
N VAL A 2 15.14 -8.18 -0.61
CA VAL A 2 14.09 -7.20 -0.98
C VAL A 2 12.84 -7.96 -1.41
N GLY A 3 11.84 -7.98 -0.54
CA GLY A 3 10.52 -8.58 -0.74
C GLY A 3 9.45 -7.69 -0.14
N LEU A 4 8.20 -7.87 -0.54
CA LEU A 4 7.07 -7.06 -0.05
C LEU A 4 6.87 -7.21 1.47
N ASP A 5 7.24 -8.36 2.02
CA ASP A 5 7.29 -8.71 3.44
C ASP A 5 8.14 -7.75 4.29
N GLN A 6 9.18 -7.12 3.72
CA GLN A 6 9.95 -6.08 4.42
C GLN A 6 9.17 -4.76 4.58
N TYR A 7 8.26 -4.45 3.66
CA TYR A 7 7.52 -3.18 3.63
C TYR A 7 6.15 -3.27 4.30
N PHE A 8 5.52 -4.44 4.23
CA PHE A 8 4.18 -4.65 4.75
C PHE A 8 4.15 -5.33 6.12
N GLY A 9 5.30 -5.74 6.66
CA GLY A 9 5.39 -6.41 7.96
C GLY A 9 4.51 -7.66 8.07
N THR A 10 4.51 -8.30 9.25
CA THR A 10 3.50 -9.30 9.58
C THR A 10 2.44 -8.63 10.44
N HIS A 11 1.28 -8.32 9.85
CA HIS A 11 0.16 -7.71 10.56
C HIS A 11 -1.05 -8.64 10.52
N THR A 12 -1.65 -8.91 11.67
CA THR A 12 -2.94 -9.62 11.80
C THR A 12 -3.93 -8.69 12.49
N GLY A 13 -5.08 -8.43 11.86
CA GLY A 13 -6.15 -7.61 12.45
C GLY A 13 -6.87 -6.70 11.45
N ASN A 14 -7.85 -5.96 11.96
CA ASN A 14 -8.61 -4.98 11.19
C ASN A 14 -7.73 -3.74 10.90
N LEU A 15 -7.72 -3.34 9.63
CA LEU A 15 -7.11 -2.11 9.15
C LEU A 15 -7.77 -0.90 9.82
N LYS A 16 -7.02 0.13 10.20
CA LYS A 16 -7.56 1.45 10.55
C LYS A 16 -7.14 2.43 9.46
N ILE A 17 -8.09 2.97 8.71
CA ILE A 17 -7.77 3.93 7.63
C ILE A 17 -7.82 5.33 8.19
N TYR A 18 -6.76 6.09 7.95
CA TYR A 18 -6.66 7.51 8.23
C TYR A 18 -6.64 8.25 6.90
N VAL A 19 -7.30 9.40 6.82
CA VAL A 19 -7.20 10.34 5.71
C VAL A 19 -6.89 11.69 6.36
N GLY A 20 -5.61 12.07 6.36
CA GLY A 20 -5.10 13.12 7.25
C GLY A 20 -4.92 12.62 8.69
N PRO A 21 -4.95 13.50 9.72
CA PRO A 21 -4.63 13.13 11.11
C PRO A 21 -5.77 12.40 11.87
N PHE A 22 -6.83 11.95 11.20
CA PHE A 22 -8.02 11.36 11.84
C PHE A 22 -8.31 9.94 11.36
N LYS A 23 -8.77 9.08 12.26
CA LYS A 23 -9.26 7.73 11.92
C LYS A 23 -10.64 7.84 11.28
N VAL A 24 -10.76 7.34 10.06
CA VAL A 24 -11.97 7.53 9.24
C VAL A 24 -12.49 6.22 8.65
N GLY A 25 -11.82 5.08 8.86
CA GLY A 25 -12.25 3.84 8.22
C GLY A 25 -11.73 2.54 8.82
N SER A 26 -12.14 1.45 8.20
CA SER A 26 -11.74 0.08 8.51
C SER A 26 -11.54 -0.78 7.27
N GLY A 27 -10.81 -1.88 7.39
CA GLY A 27 -10.50 -2.77 6.26
C GLY A 27 -9.75 -4.02 6.66
N SER A 28 -9.20 -4.74 5.68
CA SER A 28 -8.44 -5.97 5.84
C SER A 28 -7.13 -5.90 5.09
N PHE A 29 -6.08 -6.48 5.68
CA PHE A 29 -4.80 -6.70 5.05
C PHE A 29 -4.61 -8.18 4.77
N THR A 30 -4.10 -8.51 3.58
CA THR A 30 -3.62 -9.86 3.29
C THR A 30 -2.27 -9.78 2.58
N SER A 31 -1.19 -10.09 3.29
CA SER A 31 0.08 -10.48 2.66
C SER A 31 -0.13 -11.87 2.08
N PHE A 32 0.09 -12.06 0.78
CA PHE A 32 0.24 -13.40 0.24
C PHE A 32 1.64 -13.50 -0.32
N ASN A 33 2.51 -14.26 0.35
CA ASN A 33 3.91 -14.51 -0.02
C ASN A 33 4.80 -13.24 -0.15
N SER A 34 6.08 -13.47 -0.45
CA SER A 34 7.11 -12.43 -0.51
C SER A 34 6.98 -11.43 -1.67
N ASN A 35 6.16 -11.73 -2.67
CA ASN A 35 6.05 -10.94 -3.90
C ASN A 35 4.63 -10.44 -4.17
N PHE A 36 3.66 -10.70 -3.29
CA PHE A 36 2.32 -10.16 -3.39
C PHE A 36 1.77 -9.61 -2.07
N ALA A 37 1.07 -8.47 -2.15
CA ALA A 37 0.33 -7.89 -1.03
C ALA A 37 -0.99 -7.31 -1.53
N ALA A 38 -2.05 -7.45 -0.74
CA ALA A 38 -3.35 -6.87 -1.02
C ALA A 38 -4.00 -6.25 0.22
N PHE A 39 -4.71 -5.15 -0.01
CA PHE A 39 -5.39 -4.34 0.97
C PHE A 39 -6.78 -4.03 0.45
N THR A 40 -7.77 -4.17 1.30
CA THR A 40 -9.13 -3.72 1.02
C THR A 40 -9.65 -2.96 2.21
N GLY A 41 -10.48 -1.95 1.97
CA GLY A 41 -11.08 -1.22 3.08
C GLY A 41 -12.05 -0.16 2.64
N SER A 42 -12.58 0.56 3.61
CA SER A 42 -13.51 1.65 3.40
C SER A 42 -13.28 2.77 4.38
N TYR A 43 -13.47 4.01 3.94
CA TYR A 43 -13.42 5.21 4.77
C TYR A 43 -14.74 5.97 4.73
N ASN A 44 -14.95 6.79 5.76
CA ASN A 44 -15.97 7.82 5.86
C ASN A 44 -15.35 9.03 6.58
N ALA A 45 -15.05 10.08 5.82
CA ALA A 45 -14.35 11.28 6.25
C ALA A 45 -14.98 12.51 5.60
N PHE A 46 -15.21 13.59 6.36
CA PHE A 46 -15.61 14.89 5.80
C PHE A 46 -16.82 14.83 4.85
N GLY A 47 -17.82 13.98 5.17
CA GLY A 47 -19.01 13.79 4.34
C GLY A 47 -18.79 12.96 3.07
N SER A 48 -17.59 12.39 2.90
CA SER A 48 -17.23 11.50 1.80
C SER A 48 -16.92 10.11 2.32
N SER A 49 -17.53 9.10 1.71
CA SER A 49 -17.20 7.70 1.97
C SER A 49 -16.76 7.01 0.70
N GLY A 50 -15.85 6.05 0.83
CA GLY A 50 -15.37 5.26 -0.31
C GLY A 50 -14.87 3.91 0.13
N ALA A 51 -14.88 2.96 -0.79
CA ALA A 51 -14.13 1.72 -0.67
C ALA A 51 -12.83 1.86 -1.46
N PHE A 52 -11.78 1.15 -1.02
CA PHE A 52 -10.58 1.02 -1.81
C PHE A 52 -10.04 -0.40 -1.83
N THR A 53 -9.35 -0.72 -2.91
CA THR A 53 -8.54 -1.93 -3.05
C THR A 53 -7.16 -1.54 -3.57
N ILE A 54 -6.11 -2.05 -2.94
CA ILE A 54 -4.73 -1.90 -3.38
C ILE A 54 -4.14 -3.31 -3.44
N ALA A 55 -3.61 -3.73 -4.58
CA ALA A 55 -2.82 -4.95 -4.67
C ALA A 55 -1.53 -4.69 -5.43
N ILE A 56 -0.41 -5.20 -4.94
CA ILE A 56 0.91 -5.06 -5.53
C ILE A 56 1.50 -6.46 -5.74
N GLN A 57 1.95 -6.73 -6.96
CA GLN A 57 2.61 -7.97 -7.34
C GLN A 57 3.93 -7.66 -8.04
N LEU A 58 5.05 -8.07 -7.46
CA LEU A 58 6.36 -7.95 -8.13
C LEU A 58 6.43 -8.95 -9.29
N LEU A 59 6.87 -8.50 -10.47
CA LEU A 59 6.95 -9.32 -11.69
C LEU A 59 8.31 -9.99 -11.90
N HIS A 60 9.34 -9.56 -11.15
CA HIS A 60 10.69 -10.10 -11.21
C HIS A 60 11.15 -10.52 -9.81
N ALA A 61 12.14 -11.43 -9.76
CA ALA A 61 12.58 -12.14 -8.56
C ALA A 61 13.03 -11.23 -7.40
N GLN A 62 12.95 -11.79 -6.19
CA GLN A 62 13.34 -11.18 -4.92
C GLN A 62 14.77 -10.60 -4.96
N ASN A 63 14.98 -9.52 -4.20
CA ASN A 63 16.25 -8.79 -3.99
C ASN A 63 16.58 -7.66 -4.96
N ALA A 64 15.73 -7.34 -5.93
CA ALA A 64 15.92 -6.16 -6.75
C ALA A 64 15.49 -4.88 -6.01
N SER A 65 16.33 -3.84 -6.02
CA SER A 65 15.99 -2.52 -5.49
C SER A 65 15.14 -1.67 -6.43
N SER A 66 14.80 -2.21 -7.60
CA SER A 66 13.92 -1.58 -8.58
C SER A 66 13.47 -2.60 -9.62
N GLY A 67 12.30 -2.39 -10.22
CA GLY A 67 11.83 -3.23 -11.31
C GLY A 67 10.41 -2.91 -11.72
N THR A 68 9.80 -3.85 -12.45
CA THR A 68 8.38 -3.76 -12.78
C THR A 68 7.53 -4.57 -11.80
N CYS A 69 6.32 -4.08 -11.59
CA CYS A 69 5.29 -4.70 -10.79
C CYS A 69 3.93 -4.51 -11.49
N LYS A 70 2.97 -5.33 -11.08
CA LYS A 70 1.56 -5.11 -11.37
C LYS A 70 0.93 -4.46 -10.14
N VAL A 71 0.26 -3.33 -10.33
CA VAL A 71 -0.57 -2.73 -9.28
C VAL A 71 -2.03 -2.73 -9.69
N THR A 72 -2.91 -3.06 -8.75
CA THR A 72 -4.35 -2.87 -8.89
C THR A 72 -4.81 -1.84 -7.86
N LEU A 73 -5.40 -0.74 -8.32
CA LEU A 73 -6.05 0.28 -7.50
C LEU A 73 -7.54 0.33 -7.85
N ASN A 74 -8.43 0.09 -6.88
CA ASN A 74 -9.88 0.14 -7.06
C ASN A 74 -10.39 -0.63 -8.28
N ASN A 75 -9.92 -1.87 -8.44
CA ASN A 75 -10.20 -2.78 -9.57
C ASN A 75 -9.60 -2.38 -10.93
N SER A 76 -8.97 -1.22 -11.05
CA SER A 76 -8.16 -0.85 -12.21
C SER A 76 -6.75 -1.39 -12.06
N THR A 77 -6.18 -1.95 -13.12
CA THR A 77 -4.86 -2.60 -13.07
C THR A 77 -3.89 -1.95 -14.04
N ASP A 78 -2.68 -1.67 -13.55
CA ASP A 78 -1.52 -1.30 -14.34
C ASP A 78 -0.49 -2.42 -14.23
N ALA A 79 -0.33 -3.18 -15.31
CA ALA A 79 0.59 -4.31 -15.41
C ALA A 79 2.04 -3.87 -15.72
N SER A 80 2.28 -2.58 -15.88
CA SER A 80 3.56 -1.98 -16.26
C SER A 80 4.09 -0.99 -15.23
N ALA A 81 3.52 -0.97 -14.03
CA ALA A 81 3.97 -0.10 -12.95
C ALA A 81 5.43 -0.39 -12.60
N ALA A 82 6.16 0.64 -12.20
CA ALA A 82 7.55 0.53 -11.79
C ALA A 82 7.63 0.71 -10.27
N TYR A 83 8.58 0.01 -9.65
CA TYR A 83 8.90 0.23 -8.25
C TYR A 83 10.39 0.54 -8.07
N THR A 84 10.68 1.27 -7.01
CA THR A 84 12.03 1.46 -6.47
C THR A 84 12.01 1.25 -4.96
N VAL A 85 13.15 0.83 -4.44
CA VAL A 85 13.38 0.54 -3.03
C VAL A 85 14.61 1.33 -2.60
N ALA A 86 14.44 2.14 -1.56
CA ALA A 86 15.52 2.90 -0.94
C ALA A 86 15.35 2.86 0.59
N GLY A 87 16.23 2.10 1.26
CA GLY A 87 16.09 1.82 2.69
C GLY A 87 14.75 1.15 3.01
N ASP A 88 14.00 1.74 3.93
CA ASP A 88 12.70 1.23 4.38
C ASP A 88 11.52 1.78 3.58
N LYS A 89 11.79 2.42 2.44
CA LYS A 89 10.79 2.99 1.55
C LYS A 89 10.69 2.23 0.23
N PHE A 90 9.47 1.80 -0.10
CA PHE A 90 9.06 1.27 -1.39
C PHE A 90 8.26 2.33 -2.13
N SER A 91 8.75 2.81 -3.26
CA SER A 91 8.08 3.83 -4.08
C SER A 91 7.50 3.17 -5.33
N LEU A 92 6.22 3.41 -5.58
CA LEU A 92 5.47 2.88 -6.72
C LEU A 92 5.13 4.00 -7.70
N GLN A 93 5.53 3.85 -8.96
CA GLN A 93 5.11 4.67 -10.08
C GLN A 93 4.10 3.90 -10.94
N THR A 94 2.91 4.44 -11.13
CA THR A 94 1.84 3.81 -11.93
C THR A 94 1.04 4.85 -12.70
N ASN A 95 0.45 4.45 -13.83
CA ASN A 95 -0.48 5.28 -14.60
C ASN A 95 -1.84 5.48 -13.91
N LEU A 96 -2.12 4.72 -12.84
CA LEU A 96 -3.36 4.83 -12.06
C LEU A 96 -3.30 5.94 -11.00
N ASN A 97 -2.13 6.53 -10.77
CA ASN A 97 -1.93 7.57 -9.78
C ASN A 97 -0.96 8.65 -10.32
N PRO A 98 -1.33 9.94 -10.29
CA PRO A 98 -0.53 10.98 -10.94
C PRO A 98 0.84 11.21 -10.28
N THR A 99 0.95 10.93 -8.98
CA THR A 99 2.20 11.02 -8.22
C THR A 99 2.70 9.63 -7.84
N PRO A 100 4.00 9.45 -7.56
CA PRO A 100 4.47 8.23 -6.91
C PRO A 100 3.69 7.97 -5.61
N ILE A 101 3.42 6.70 -5.33
CA ILE A 101 2.90 6.24 -4.04
C ILE A 101 4.08 5.74 -3.23
N ASP A 102 4.32 6.36 -2.07
CA ASP A 102 5.40 5.95 -1.16
C ASP A 102 4.83 5.04 -0.07
N ILE A 103 5.47 3.89 0.14
CA ILE A 103 5.05 2.85 1.07
C ILE A 103 6.19 2.57 2.04
N TYR A 104 5.94 2.67 3.33
CA TYR A 104 6.97 2.48 4.36
C TYR A 104 6.37 2.09 5.70
N VAL A 105 7.18 1.48 6.56
CA VAL A 105 6.76 1.15 7.92
C VAL A 105 6.73 2.42 8.78
N SER A 106 5.63 2.64 9.50
CA SER A 106 5.45 3.78 10.40
C SER A 106 4.52 3.42 11.56
N GLN A 107 4.89 3.80 12.79
CA GLN A 107 4.07 3.66 14.01
C GLN A 107 3.47 2.25 14.21
N GLY A 108 4.22 1.19 13.90
CA GLY A 108 3.75 -0.20 14.05
C GLY A 108 2.81 -0.69 12.95
N GLY A 109 2.67 0.06 11.85
CA GLY A 109 1.92 -0.32 10.65
C GLY A 109 2.63 0.06 9.35
N THR A 110 1.93 -0.06 8.24
CA THR A 110 2.37 0.41 6.92
C THR A 110 1.68 1.72 6.55
N GLN A 111 2.45 2.73 6.19
CA GLN A 111 2.01 3.99 5.65
C GLN A 111 2.05 3.95 4.12
N PHE A 112 1.04 4.52 3.46
CA PHE A 112 0.94 4.75 2.03
C PHE A 112 0.69 6.23 1.81
N ASP A 113 1.64 6.94 1.21
CA ASP A 113 1.51 8.36 0.92
C ASP A 113 1.21 8.59 -0.55
N GLY A 114 0.34 9.57 -0.83
CA GLY A 114 0.04 10.02 -2.20
C GLY A 114 -0.97 9.17 -2.98
N VAL A 115 -1.73 8.27 -2.33
CA VAL A 115 -2.81 7.50 -2.98
C VAL A 115 -3.97 8.44 -3.31
N SER A 116 -4.09 8.81 -4.59
CA SER A 116 -5.03 9.81 -5.10
C SER A 116 -4.97 11.14 -4.33
N GLY A 117 -3.77 11.53 -3.88
CA GLY A 117 -3.55 12.73 -3.06
C GLY A 117 -3.86 12.57 -1.56
N HIS A 118 -4.14 11.34 -1.11
CA HIS A 118 -4.38 11.02 0.29
C HIS A 118 -3.29 10.12 0.86
N ASN A 119 -3.07 10.26 2.15
CA ASN A 119 -2.21 9.38 2.93
C ASN A 119 -3.08 8.37 3.66
N LEU A 120 -2.73 7.09 3.56
CA LEU A 120 -3.42 5.96 4.18
C LEU A 120 -2.44 5.27 5.13
N TRP A 121 -2.93 4.83 6.29
CA TRP A 121 -2.14 4.05 7.23
C TRP A 121 -2.82 2.70 7.49
N ILE A 122 -2.02 1.67 7.76
CA ILE A 122 -2.42 0.26 7.84
C ILE A 122 -1.74 -0.40 9.04
N GLY A 123 -2.39 -0.45 10.20
CA GLY A 123 -1.84 -1.15 11.37
C GLY A 123 -2.64 -1.01 12.67
N GLN A 124 -2.08 -1.51 13.77
CA GLN A 124 -2.52 -1.20 15.12
C GLN A 124 -1.48 -0.31 15.80
N TRP A 125 -1.93 0.83 16.33
CA TRP A 125 -1.10 1.65 17.20
C TRP A 125 -1.26 1.06 18.60
N SER A 126 -0.15 0.67 19.21
CA SER A 126 -0.06 0.42 20.66
C SER A 126 -0.19 1.71 21.45
#